data_AF-A0A7I0J6R2-F1
#
_entry.id   AF-A0A7I0J6R2-F1
#
_cell.length_a   1.000
_cell.length_b   1.000
_cell.length_c   1.000
_cell.angle_alpha   90.00
_cell.angle_beta   90.00
_cell.angle_gamma   90.00
#
_symmetry.space_group_name_H-M   'P 1'
#
loop_
_entity.id
_entity.type
_entity.pdbx_description
1 polymer ?
#
loop_
_entity_poly.entity_id
_entity_poly.type
_entity_poly.pdbx_seq_one_letter_code
_entity_poly.pdbx_strand_id
1 'polypeptide(L)' 'YITLGYGHGETWWRQFCTALKQADYDDVLSIEHEDMMLSPMEGMRKSVALLRNVAINLA' A
#
# COMPACT_ATOMS: atom_id res chain seq x y z
N TYR A 1 -7.60 -5.53 -10.06
CA TYR A 1 -7.99 -4.51 -9.09
C TYR A 1 -8.51 -5.16 -7.84
N ILE A 2 -7.66 -5.29 -6.82
CA ILE A 2 -8.02 -5.85 -5.50
C ILE A 2 -7.41 -4.96 -4.42
N THR A 3 -8.04 -4.94 -3.24
CA THR A 3 -7.59 -4.16 -2.08
C THR A 3 -6.17 -4.52 -1.66
N LEU A 4 -5.35 -3.52 -1.31
CA LEU A 4 -3.97 -3.78 -0.89
C LEU A 4 -3.94 -4.65 0.38
N GLY A 5 -3.03 -5.62 0.40
CA GLY A 5 -2.95 -6.65 1.44
C GLY A 5 -3.62 -7.96 1.04
N TYR A 6 -4.43 -7.95 -0.02
CA TYR A 6 -4.91 -9.14 -0.72
C TYR A 6 -4.13 -9.33 -2.03
N GLY A 7 -3.80 -10.57 -2.37
CA GLY A 7 -2.92 -10.92 -3.51
C GLY A 7 -1.44 -10.60 -3.27
N HIS A 8 -1.12 -9.39 -2.84
CA HIS A 8 0.20 -9.00 -2.33
C HIS A 8 0.12 -8.59 -0.86
N GLY A 9 0.77 -9.38 -0.01
CA GLY A 9 0.85 -9.15 1.42
C GLY A 9 1.93 -8.13 1.81
N GLU A 10 2.08 -7.92 3.12
CA GLU A 10 2.95 -6.89 3.70
C GLU A 10 4.41 -6.95 3.25
N THR A 11 5.00 -8.15 3.16
CA THR A 11 6.39 -8.31 2.71
C THR A 11 6.62 -7.73 1.32
N TRP A 12 5.67 -7.95 0.40
CA TRP A 12 5.77 -7.41 -0.95
C TRP A 12 5.68 -5.89 -0.94
N TRP A 13 4.73 -5.31 -0.20
CA TRP A 13 4.56 -3.86 -0.09
C TRP A 13 5.76 -3.18 0.58
N ARG A 14 6.39 -3.84 1.56
CA ARG A 14 7.65 -3.38 2.15
C ARG A 14 8.77 -3.33 1.11
N GLN A 15 8.92 -4.38 0.31
CA GLN A 15 9.94 -4.41 -0.76
C GLN A 15 9.68 -3.31 -1.80
N PHE A 16 8.42 -3.11 -2.20
CA PHE A 16 8.03 -2.05 -3.12
C PHE A 16 8.38 -0.66 -2.58
N CYS A 17 7.97 -0.32 -1.35
CA CYS A 17 8.28 0.97 -0.75
C CYS A 17 9.79 1.17 -0.53
N THR A 18 10.53 0.12 -0.17
CA THR A 18 12.00 0.17 -0.07
C THR A 18 12.64 0.49 -1.42
N ALA A 19 12.15 -0.12 -2.51
CA ALA A 19 12.67 0.15 -3.85
C ALA A 19 12.45 1.62 -4.26
N LEU A 20 11.27 2.19 -3.96
CA LEU A 20 11.02 3.62 -4.17
C LEU A 20 12.00 4.51 -3.40
N LYS A 21 12.22 4.20 -2.11
CA LYS A 21 13.19 4.93 -1.27
C LYS A 21 14.61 4.83 -1.81
N GLN A 22 15.02 3.66 -2.29
CA GLN A 22 16.35 3.44 -2.90
C GLN A 22 16.53 4.18 -4.23
N ALA A 23 15.43 4.52 -4.90
CA ALA A 23 15.42 5.33 -6.11
C ALA A 23 15.29 6.83 -5.83
N ASP A 24 15.45 7.26 -4.56
CA ASP A 24 15.28 8.64 -4.11
C ASP A 24 13.91 9.26 -4.45
N TYR A 25 12.85 8.43 -4.49
CA TYR A 25 11.49 8.92 -4.66
C TYR A 25 10.99 9.58 -3.38
N ASP A 26 10.60 10.87 -3.45
CA ASP A 26 10.22 11.71 -2.32
C ASP A 26 8.82 12.33 -2.43
N ASP A 27 8.00 11.80 -3.34
CA ASP A 27 6.66 12.34 -3.64
C ASP A 27 5.52 11.41 -3.14
N VAL A 28 4.29 11.71 -3.52
CA VAL A 28 3.06 11.08 -3.02
C VAL A 28 2.82 9.69 -3.63
N LEU A 29 2.65 8.69 -2.77
CA LEU A 29 2.06 7.40 -3.15
C LEU A 29 0.52 7.46 -3.05
N SER A 30 -0.14 7.71 -4.18
CA SER A 30 -1.60 7.76 -4.26
C SER A 30 -2.23 6.37 -4.33
N ILE A 31 -3.37 6.18 -3.65
CA ILE A 31 -4.14 4.92 -3.70
C ILE A 31 -5.30 5.09 -4.68
N GLU A 32 -5.33 4.25 -5.70
CA GLU A 32 -6.49 4.05 -6.57
C GLU A 32 -7.19 2.74 -6.18
N HIS A 33 -8.49 2.79 -5.94
CA HIS A 33 -9.24 1.65 -5.40
C HIS A 33 -10.48 1.32 -6.24
N GLU A 34 -10.44 0.15 -6.90
CA GLU A 34 -11.49 -0.36 -7.80
C GLU A 34 -11.85 -1.83 -7.48
N ASP A 35 -11.68 -2.26 -6.24
CA ASP A 35 -12.07 -3.61 -5.82
C ASP A 35 -13.60 -3.71 -5.76
N MET A 36 -14.17 -4.67 -6.50
CA MET A 36 -15.62 -4.90 -6.53
C MET A 36 -16.12 -5.74 -5.36
N MET A 37 -15.23 -6.39 -4.61
CA MET A 37 -15.58 -7.33 -3.53
C MET A 37 -15.71 -6.65 -2.17
N LEU A 38 -15.11 -5.47 -1.99
CA LEU A 38 -15.21 -4.67 -0.77
C LEU A 38 -15.88 -3.33 -1.07
N SER A 39 -16.53 -2.76 -0.05
CA SER A 39 -16.99 -1.37 -0.17
C SER A 39 -15.80 -0.42 -0.33
N PRO A 40 -15.94 0.69 -1.08
CA PRO A 40 -14.81 1.58 -1.36
C PRO A 40 -14.09 2.09 -0.10
N MET A 41 -14.84 2.44 0.93
CA MET A 41 -14.27 2.93 2.19
C MET A 41 -13.57 1.84 3.00
N GLU A 42 -14.05 0.60 2.94
CA GLU A 42 -13.41 -0.51 3.64
C GLU A 42 -12.07 -0.85 2.97
N GLY A 43 -12.07 -1.00 1.64
CA GLY A 43 -10.84 -1.28 0.90
C GLY A 43 -9.81 -0.15 1.01
N MET A 44 -10.25 1.11 0.96
CA MET A 44 -9.39 2.27 1.20
C MET A 44 -8.75 2.25 2.59
N ARG A 45 -9.54 2.02 3.66
CA ARG A 45 -9.01 1.99 5.04
C ARG A 45 -8.00 0.87 5.24
N LYS A 46 -8.29 -0.34 4.72
CA LYS A 46 -7.35 -1.46 4.78
C LYS A 46 -6.04 -1.14 4.05
N SER A 47 -6.13 -0.53 2.86
CA SER A 47 -4.96 -0.15 2.07
C SER A 47 -4.09 0.88 2.79
N VAL A 48 -4.70 1.92 3.37
CA VAL A 48 -3.99 2.93 4.18
C VAL A 48 -3.33 2.30 5.40
N ALA A 49 -4.03 1.40 6.11
CA ALA A 49 -3.48 0.73 7.28
C ALA A 49 -2.23 -0.10 6.93
N LEU A 50 -2.28 -0.87 5.84
CA LEU A 50 -1.14 -1.63 5.34
C LEU A 50 0.03 -0.71 4.97
N LEU A 51 -0.23 0.34 4.17
CA LEU A 51 0.81 1.25 3.71
C LEU A 51 1.46 2.02 4.87
N ARG A 52 0.69 2.41 5.89
CA ARG A 52 1.25 2.99 7.13
C ARG A 52 2.13 2.01 7.87
N ASN A 53 1.70 0.76 8.01
CA ASN A 53 2.48 -0.28 8.69
C ASN A 53 3.81 -0.55 7.98
N VAL A 54 3.84 -0.56 6.65
CA VAL A 54 5.11 -0.74 5.92
C VAL A 54 5.97 0.52 5.97
N ALA A 55 5.40 1.71 5.82
CA ALA A 55 6.15 2.97 5.73
C ALA A 55 6.75 3.43 7.07
N ILE A 56 6.03 3.28 8.19
CA ILE A 56 6.53 3.63 9.53
C ILE A 56 7.76 2.80 9.89
N ASN A 57 7.84 1.56 9.41
CA ASN A 57 8.94 0.63 9.67
C ASN A 57 10.12 0.79 8.68
N LEU A 58 10.16 1.86 7.87
CA LEU A 58 11.29 2.19 6.98
C LEU A 58 12.28 3.18 7.60
N ALA A 59 12.04 3.63 8.83
CA ALA A 59 12.86 4.57 9.58
C ALA A 59 13.97 3.85 10.37
#